data_AF-A0A927RGD9-F1
#
_entry.id   AF-A0A927RGD9-F1
#
_cell.length_a   1.000
_cell.length_b   1.000
_cell.length_c   1.000
_cell.angle_alpha   90.00
_cell.angle_beta   90.00
_cell.angle_gamma   90.00
#
_symmetry.space_group_name_H-M   'P 1'
#
loop_
_entity.id
_entity.type
_entity.pdbx_description
1 polymer ?
#
loop_
_entity_poly.entity_id
_entity_poly.type
_entity_poly.pdbx_seq_one_letter_code
_entity_poly.pdbx_strand_id
1 'polypeptide(L)'
;MEIGYIINKLRNEAKLTQAQFSEIVGVSQQSVQKWESGTSVPDLEKIILISKYFDVSLDALVLGNDNRVVEEMNKTRAIKPQYQNMHDWEFYSSNLQTEYQQSIEEGLDIERYSDVFLSVSRLPKNELKKKLGDVLFEIVTTAKQKEGYPYIEPSDLEQIRGLRKNAKTLPAYDKNKLEDKIHGAWMGRICGCMLGKTVEGIHTNELVPFLKETNNYPMHRYIYRTDLTDETISKYKFGFNRRPYADEIDGMPVDDDTNYVVLAQELIRDCGKDFTPTDVAKTWMKYQGKDAYCTAERVAFCNFVKGFYPPESAVYKNPYREWIGAQIRGDYFGYINPGNPELAAEMAWRDASISHVKNGIYGEMFVAAMLAVAATTNDIEQIILGGLAQIPYTSRLYESIMSIMKAYKDGDSQQKCFDMIHNQYDEYTSHGWCHTISNAMIVVASLLYGKGNYGKSVCMAVETGFDTDCNGATVGSVLGMANGIQSIPKCWSEPINDTLHTSIFGVDTVKISDRVKMTMQHIR
;
A
#
# COMPACT_ATOMS: atom_id res chain seq x y z
N MET A 1 58.53 -12.43 10.79
CA MET A 1 57.75 -11.58 11.72
C MET A 1 57.37 -12.51 12.85
N GLU A 2 58.13 -12.47 13.94
CA GLU A 2 58.24 -13.55 14.91
C GLU A 2 57.37 -13.27 16.14
N ILE A 3 56.67 -14.30 16.63
CA ILE A 3 55.94 -14.40 17.91
C ILE A 3 56.52 -13.57 19.07
N GLY A 4 57.85 -13.42 19.15
CA GLY A 4 58.54 -12.56 20.11
C GLY A 4 58.08 -11.10 20.13
N TYR A 5 57.81 -10.51 18.96
CA TYR A 5 57.28 -9.15 18.84
C TYR A 5 55.89 -9.02 19.47
N ILE A 6 55.04 -10.02 19.27
CA ILE A 6 53.66 -10.04 19.76
C ILE A 6 53.65 -10.22 21.28
N ILE A 7 54.51 -11.11 21.81
CA ILE A 7 54.71 -11.29 23.25
C ILE A 7 55.17 -9.97 23.89
N ASN A 8 56.15 -9.28 23.30
CA ASN A 8 56.63 -8.00 23.80
C ASN A 8 55.52 -6.93 23.82
N LYS A 9 54.73 -6.86 22.73
CA LYS A 9 53.60 -5.94 22.62
C LYS A 9 52.55 -6.20 23.70
N LEU A 10 52.06 -7.43 23.82
CA LEU A 10 51.03 -7.81 24.81
C LEU A 10 51.50 -7.58 26.25
N ARG A 11 52.76 -7.91 26.55
CA ARG A 11 53.35 -7.66 27.88
C ARG A 11 53.37 -6.16 28.21
N ASN A 12 53.77 -5.32 27.25
CA ASN A 12 53.83 -3.87 27.46
C ASN A 12 52.43 -3.24 27.58
N GLU A 13 51.45 -3.70 26.79
CA GLU A 13 50.05 -3.25 26.88
C GLU A 13 49.42 -3.59 28.23
N ALA A 14 49.75 -4.77 28.79
CA ALA A 14 49.38 -5.16 30.14
C ALA A 14 50.22 -4.52 31.26
N LYS A 15 51.16 -3.62 30.91
CA LYS A 15 52.06 -2.90 31.83
C LYS A 15 52.89 -3.84 32.73
N LEU A 16 53.27 -5.01 32.22
CA LEU A 16 54.08 -5.99 32.94
C LEU A 16 55.57 -5.81 32.64
N THR A 17 56.42 -5.93 33.65
CA THR A 17 57.86 -6.10 33.45
C THR A 17 58.17 -7.51 32.95
N GLN A 18 59.33 -7.73 32.33
CA GLN A 18 59.77 -9.08 31.91
C GLN A 18 59.87 -10.04 33.11
N ALA A 19 60.22 -9.54 34.30
CA ALA A 19 60.26 -10.33 35.53
C ALA A 19 58.86 -10.79 35.95
N GLN A 20 57.89 -9.88 36.05
CA GLN A 20 56.50 -10.21 36.39
C GLN A 20 55.87 -11.18 35.36
N PHE A 21 56.14 -10.95 34.07
CA PHE A 21 55.65 -11.85 33.04
C PHE A 21 56.29 -13.24 33.09
N SER A 22 57.57 -13.32 33.46
CA SER A 22 58.25 -14.61 33.62
C SER A 22 57.69 -15.44 34.78
N GLU A 23 57.23 -14.79 35.86
CA GLU A 23 56.53 -15.45 36.97
C GLU A 23 55.17 -16.01 36.54
N ILE A 24 54.38 -15.23 35.79
CA ILE A 24 53.07 -15.63 35.27
C ILE A 24 53.18 -16.86 34.35
N VAL A 25 54.18 -16.88 33.48
CA VAL A 25 54.38 -17.95 32.50
C VAL A 25 55.19 -19.12 33.09
N GLY A 26 55.78 -18.96 34.28
CA GLY A 26 56.56 -19.98 34.96
C GLY A 26 57.87 -20.31 34.24
N VAL A 27 58.64 -19.28 33.88
CA VAL A 27 59.96 -19.37 33.22
C VAL A 27 60.94 -18.34 33.80
N SER A 28 62.20 -18.37 33.38
CA SER A 28 63.18 -17.35 33.79
C SER A 28 62.97 -16.03 33.03
N GLN A 29 63.33 -14.89 33.65
CA GLN A 29 63.34 -13.59 32.96
C GLN A 29 64.20 -13.61 31.68
N GLN A 30 65.32 -14.34 31.69
CA GLN A 30 66.17 -14.52 30.52
C GLN A 30 65.46 -15.26 29.38
N SER A 31 64.55 -16.19 29.69
CA SER A 31 63.73 -16.89 28.68
C SER A 31 62.78 -15.91 27.98
N VAL A 32 62.09 -15.06 28.75
CA VAL A 32 61.23 -14.02 28.20
C VAL A 32 62.03 -13.04 27.32
N GLN A 33 63.21 -12.61 27.78
CA GLN A 33 64.08 -11.74 26.99
C GLN A 33 64.47 -12.39 25.66
N LYS A 34 64.85 -13.67 25.66
CA LYS A 34 65.20 -14.42 24.44
C LYS A 34 64.01 -14.64 23.52
N TRP A 35 62.79 -14.76 24.06
CA TRP A 35 61.56 -14.81 23.27
C TRP A 35 61.32 -13.48 22.56
N GLU A 36 61.38 -12.37 23.30
CA GLU A 36 61.12 -11.03 22.75
C GLU A 36 62.19 -10.57 21.76
N SER A 37 63.44 -11.04 21.89
CA SER A 37 64.52 -10.76 20.95
C SER A 37 64.58 -11.69 19.73
N GLY A 38 63.66 -12.68 19.63
CA GLY A 38 63.64 -13.66 18.54
C GLY A 38 64.75 -14.72 18.63
N THR A 39 65.50 -14.77 19.73
CA THR A 39 66.62 -15.72 19.91
C THR A 39 66.14 -17.14 20.24
N SER A 40 64.92 -17.27 20.78
CA SER A 40 64.25 -18.56 21.01
C SER A 40 62.74 -18.39 20.97
N VAL A 41 61.99 -19.47 20.85
CA VAL A 41 60.52 -19.45 20.80
C VAL A 41 59.96 -20.19 22.03
N PRO A 42 58.84 -19.74 22.64
CA PRO A 42 58.21 -20.50 23.71
C PRO A 42 57.72 -21.87 23.21
N ASP A 43 57.70 -22.87 24.08
CA ASP A 43 57.07 -24.15 23.76
C ASP A 43 55.54 -24.03 23.67
N LEU A 44 54.88 -25.07 23.13
CA LEU A 44 53.44 -25.06 22.92
C LEU A 44 52.64 -24.85 24.22
N GLU A 45 53.09 -25.40 25.34
CA GLU A 45 52.42 -25.21 26.63
C GLU A 45 52.47 -23.73 27.06
N LYS A 46 53.63 -23.08 26.89
CA LYS A 46 53.77 -21.64 27.18
C LYS A 46 52.98 -20.78 26.19
N ILE A 47 52.93 -21.14 24.91
CA ILE A 47 52.13 -20.43 23.91
C ILE A 47 50.63 -20.49 24.30
N ILE A 48 50.12 -21.66 24.70
CA ILE A 48 48.73 -21.82 25.17
C ILE A 48 48.48 -21.00 26.44
N LEU A 49 49.42 -20.99 27.38
CA LEU A 49 49.30 -20.23 28.62
C LEU A 49 49.26 -18.72 28.36
N ILE A 50 50.14 -18.22 27.49
CA ILE A 50 50.18 -16.81 27.06
C ILE A 50 48.88 -16.42 26.35
N SER A 51 48.39 -17.28 25.45
CA SER A 51 47.11 -17.10 24.75
C SER A 51 45.94 -16.97 25.74
N LYS A 52 45.86 -17.85 26.75
CA LYS A 52 44.83 -17.78 27.79
C LYS A 52 44.97 -16.56 28.70
N TYR A 53 46.19 -16.16 29.04
CA TYR A 53 46.42 -15.05 29.96
C TYR A 53 46.03 -13.70 29.34
N PHE A 54 46.35 -13.49 28.06
CA PHE A 54 46.03 -12.25 27.35
C PHE A 54 44.70 -12.28 26.59
N ASP A 55 43.95 -13.38 26.66
CA ASP A 55 42.70 -13.59 25.92
C ASP A 55 42.85 -13.35 24.40
N VAL A 56 43.92 -13.92 23.82
CA VAL A 56 44.21 -13.85 22.38
C VAL A 56 44.22 -15.24 21.76
N SER A 57 43.82 -15.39 20.50
CA SER A 57 43.88 -16.69 19.82
C SER A 57 45.34 -17.14 19.60
N LEU A 58 45.55 -18.46 19.49
CA LEU A 58 46.87 -19.02 19.14
C LEU A 58 47.35 -18.50 17.78
N ASP A 59 46.45 -18.32 16.82
CA ASP A 59 46.77 -17.75 15.50
C ASP A 59 47.22 -16.28 15.60
N ALA A 60 46.58 -15.47 16.45
CA ALA A 60 47.00 -14.10 16.70
C ALA A 60 48.38 -14.05 17.36
N LEU A 61 48.64 -14.97 18.30
CA LEU A 61 49.92 -15.04 19.02
C LEU A 61 51.07 -15.56 18.15
N VAL A 62 50.82 -16.57 17.32
CA VAL A 62 51.86 -17.28 16.54
C VAL A 62 52.04 -16.69 15.14
N LEU A 63 50.95 -16.37 14.45
CA LEU A 63 50.96 -15.93 13.05
C LEU A 63 50.82 -14.41 12.91
N GLY A 64 50.51 -13.68 14.00
CA GLY A 64 50.19 -12.25 13.95
C GLY A 64 48.86 -11.94 13.28
N ASN A 65 48.05 -12.98 13.01
CA ASN A 65 46.75 -12.85 12.39
C ASN A 65 45.69 -12.96 13.49
N ASP A 66 45.26 -11.81 14.00
CA ASP A 66 43.97 -11.73 14.69
C ASP A 66 42.89 -12.20 13.70
N ASN A 67 41.89 -12.97 14.14
CA ASN A 67 40.73 -13.27 13.29
C ASN A 67 40.05 -11.98 12.79
N ARG A 68 40.27 -10.84 13.46
CA ARG A 68 39.93 -9.51 12.95
C ARG A 68 40.65 -9.11 11.66
N VAL A 69 41.86 -9.59 11.35
CA VAL A 69 42.56 -9.23 10.10
C VAL A 69 41.85 -9.84 8.90
N VAL A 70 41.32 -11.07 9.02
CA VAL A 70 40.50 -11.72 7.98
C VAL A 70 39.13 -11.03 7.86
N GLU A 71 38.52 -10.62 8.97
CA GLU A 71 37.33 -9.76 8.94
C GLU A 71 37.61 -8.37 8.35
N GLU A 72 38.78 -7.78 8.58
CA GLU A 72 39.22 -6.47 8.07
C GLU A 72 39.58 -6.50 6.59
N MET A 73 40.14 -7.60 6.09
CA MET A 73 40.28 -7.82 4.65
C MET A 73 38.91 -7.86 3.95
N ASN A 74 37.88 -8.40 4.62
CA ASN A 74 36.49 -8.34 4.16
C ASN A 74 35.81 -6.96 4.36
N LYS A 75 36.32 -6.07 5.24
CA LYS A 75 35.84 -4.69 5.39
C LYS A 75 36.16 -3.78 4.20
N THR A 76 37.02 -4.19 3.27
CA THR A 76 37.29 -3.42 2.04
C THR A 76 36.09 -3.40 1.08
N ARG A 77 35.15 -4.34 1.23
CA ARG A 77 33.91 -4.33 0.46
C ARG A 77 32.91 -3.42 1.15
N ALA A 78 32.69 -2.23 0.57
CA ALA A 78 31.65 -1.32 1.02
C ALA A 78 30.30 -2.06 1.14
N ILE A 79 29.72 -2.07 2.35
CA ILE A 79 28.42 -2.66 2.62
C ILE A 79 27.37 -1.83 1.89
N LYS A 80 26.73 -2.43 0.89
CA LYS A 80 25.73 -1.76 0.03
C LYS A 80 24.51 -2.65 -0.14
N PRO A 81 23.31 -2.06 -0.29
CA PRO A 81 22.13 -2.80 -0.70
C PRO A 81 22.35 -3.56 -2.01
N GLN A 82 21.69 -4.70 -2.16
CA GLN A 82 21.57 -5.40 -3.44
C GLN A 82 20.52 -4.71 -4.31
N TYR A 83 20.84 -3.54 -4.85
CA TYR A 83 19.90 -2.68 -5.58
C TYR A 83 19.12 -3.39 -6.70
N GLN A 84 19.76 -4.31 -7.41
CA GLN A 84 19.13 -5.07 -8.50
C GLN A 84 18.00 -5.98 -8.02
N ASN A 85 18.06 -6.44 -6.76
CA ASN A 85 17.07 -7.32 -6.16
C ASN A 85 15.97 -6.56 -5.41
N MET A 86 16.08 -5.22 -5.32
CA MET A 86 15.04 -4.42 -4.67
C MET A 86 13.82 -4.29 -5.56
N HIS A 87 12.64 -4.48 -4.97
CA HIS A 87 11.37 -4.22 -5.63
C HIS A 87 11.26 -2.75 -6.03
N ASP A 88 10.57 -2.44 -7.13
CA ASP A 88 10.46 -1.06 -7.62
C ASP A 88 9.77 -0.14 -6.60
N TRP A 89 8.73 -0.62 -5.92
CA TRP A 89 8.07 0.12 -4.83
C TRP A 89 8.97 0.39 -3.61
N GLU A 90 10.08 -0.32 -3.47
CA GLU A 90 11.04 -0.11 -2.37
C GLU A 90 12.25 0.73 -2.80
N PHE A 91 12.32 1.08 -4.09
CA PHE A 91 13.42 1.81 -4.70
C PHE A 91 12.91 3.03 -5.45
N TYR A 92 12.68 4.12 -4.73
CA TYR A 92 12.19 5.42 -5.23
C TYR A 92 12.68 5.82 -6.63
N SER A 93 13.98 5.70 -6.90
CA SER A 93 14.57 6.11 -8.17
C SER A 93 14.06 5.30 -9.39
N SER A 94 13.44 4.14 -9.19
CA SER A 94 12.75 3.41 -10.25
C SER A 94 11.50 4.13 -10.76
N ASN A 95 10.88 4.95 -9.92
CA ASN A 95 9.53 5.49 -10.14
C ASN A 95 9.55 7.01 -10.35
N LEU A 96 10.68 7.54 -10.82
CA LEU A 96 10.87 8.98 -11.02
C LEU A 96 9.92 9.57 -12.07
N GLN A 97 9.46 8.79 -13.05
CA GLN A 97 8.45 9.27 -13.99
C GLN A 97 7.09 9.44 -13.32
N THR A 98 6.70 8.51 -12.46
CA THR A 98 5.50 8.64 -11.63
C THR A 98 5.61 9.83 -10.69
N GLU A 99 6.74 9.98 -9.99
CA GLU A 99 6.98 11.14 -9.12
C GLU A 99 6.85 12.46 -9.89
N TYR A 100 7.47 12.55 -11.07
CA TYR A 100 7.42 13.74 -11.91
C TYR A 100 5.97 14.05 -12.31
N GLN A 101 5.25 13.06 -12.85
CA GLN A 101 3.85 13.24 -13.26
C GLN A 101 2.96 13.67 -12.09
N GLN A 102 3.04 12.96 -10.97
CA GLN A 102 2.32 13.26 -9.73
C GLN A 102 2.60 14.70 -9.25
N SER A 103 3.87 15.11 -9.26
CA SER A 103 4.30 16.46 -8.85
C SER A 103 3.76 17.56 -9.76
N ILE A 104 3.73 17.34 -11.08
CA ILE A 104 3.15 18.29 -12.05
C ILE A 104 1.64 18.45 -11.81
N GLU A 105 0.93 17.35 -11.60
CA GLU A 105 -0.51 17.36 -11.36
C GLU A 105 -0.87 18.03 -10.03
N GLU A 106 -0.02 17.90 -9.01
CA GLU A 106 -0.09 18.63 -7.74
C GLU A 106 0.29 20.12 -7.84
N GLY A 107 0.70 20.57 -9.02
CA GLY A 107 1.02 21.96 -9.30
C GLY A 107 2.41 22.39 -8.82
N LEU A 108 3.38 21.48 -8.68
CA LEU A 108 4.75 21.85 -8.32
C LEU A 108 5.51 22.41 -9.54
N ASP A 109 6.25 23.51 -9.35
CA ASP A 109 7.09 24.11 -10.40
C ASP A 109 8.39 23.32 -10.58
N ILE A 110 8.28 22.15 -11.22
CA ILE A 110 9.42 21.27 -11.53
C ILE A 110 9.58 20.95 -13.03
N GLU A 111 8.77 21.55 -13.92
CA GLU A 111 8.75 21.25 -15.36
C GLU A 111 10.14 21.36 -16.02
N ARG A 112 10.96 22.31 -15.56
CA ARG A 112 12.34 22.52 -16.02
C ARG A 112 13.28 21.33 -15.81
N TYR A 113 12.89 20.38 -14.96
CA TYR A 113 13.69 19.19 -14.63
C TYR A 113 13.24 17.93 -15.38
N SER A 114 12.26 18.02 -16.28
CA SER A 114 11.68 16.88 -17.01
C SER A 114 12.72 15.94 -17.62
N ASP A 115 13.68 16.47 -18.38
CA ASP A 115 14.75 15.72 -19.04
C ASP A 115 15.67 15.03 -18.03
N VAL A 116 15.87 15.62 -16.85
CA VAL A 116 16.68 15.04 -15.77
C VAL A 116 15.95 13.85 -15.15
N PHE A 117 14.66 14.01 -14.81
CA PHE A 117 13.84 12.92 -14.30
C PHE A 117 13.78 11.74 -15.29
N LEU A 118 13.60 12.03 -16.58
CA LEU A 118 13.58 11.02 -17.65
C LEU A 118 14.92 10.33 -17.81
N SER A 119 16.01 11.08 -17.77
CA SER A 119 17.36 10.53 -17.95
C SER A 119 17.76 9.64 -16.78
N VAL A 120 17.47 10.06 -15.53
CA VAL A 120 17.77 9.27 -14.31
C VAL A 120 16.88 8.03 -14.20
N SER A 121 15.61 8.10 -14.61
CA SER A 121 14.69 6.95 -14.57
C SER A 121 15.17 5.78 -15.44
N ARG A 122 15.86 6.06 -16.55
CA ARG A 122 16.43 5.07 -17.48
C ARG A 122 17.72 4.41 -17.00
N LEU A 123 18.36 4.91 -15.94
CA LEU A 123 19.58 4.31 -15.40
C LEU A 123 19.29 2.92 -14.79
N PRO A 124 20.27 2.00 -14.76
CA PRO A 124 20.13 0.73 -14.05
C PRO A 124 20.08 0.92 -12.52
N LYS A 125 19.42 0.00 -11.80
CA LYS A 125 19.33 0.02 -10.32
C LYS A 125 20.71 -0.14 -9.68
N ASN A 126 21.29 0.96 -9.22
CA ASN A 126 22.57 0.98 -8.52
C ASN A 126 22.65 2.17 -7.56
N GLU A 127 23.76 2.27 -6.84
CA GLU A 127 24.00 3.35 -5.89
C GLU A 127 23.97 4.75 -6.54
N LEU A 128 24.44 4.88 -7.79
CA LEU A 128 24.43 6.15 -8.51
C LEU A 128 23.00 6.60 -8.80
N LYS A 129 22.14 5.71 -9.31
CA LYS A 129 20.72 5.98 -9.53
C LYS A 129 20.01 6.33 -8.21
N LYS A 130 20.38 5.68 -7.11
CA LYS A 130 19.87 6.03 -5.77
C LYS A 130 20.24 7.47 -5.40
N LYS A 131 21.52 7.85 -5.50
CA LYS A 131 22.00 9.20 -5.16
C LYS A 131 21.34 10.28 -6.02
N LEU A 132 21.22 10.05 -7.32
CA LEU A 132 20.53 10.99 -8.22
C LEU A 132 19.04 11.11 -7.87
N GLY A 133 18.38 10.00 -7.54
CA GLY A 133 17.01 10.04 -7.04
C GLY A 133 16.86 10.82 -5.73
N ASP A 134 17.83 10.73 -4.80
CA ASP A 134 17.80 11.55 -3.58
C ASP A 134 17.81 13.05 -3.89
N VAL A 135 18.64 13.48 -4.86
CA VAL A 135 18.69 14.88 -5.31
C VAL A 135 17.37 15.30 -5.96
N LEU A 136 16.78 14.44 -6.80
CA LEU A 136 15.47 14.71 -7.42
C LEU A 136 14.35 14.79 -6.37
N PHE A 137 14.40 13.98 -5.32
CA PHE A 137 13.47 14.09 -4.20
C PHE A 137 13.62 15.41 -3.43
N GLU A 138 14.85 15.88 -3.22
CA GLU A 138 15.10 17.20 -2.63
C GLU A 138 14.50 18.32 -3.48
N ILE A 139 14.62 18.24 -4.81
CA ILE A 139 13.97 19.18 -5.74
C ILE A 139 12.45 19.17 -5.54
N VAL A 140 11.81 18.00 -5.48
CA VAL A 140 10.35 17.90 -5.27
C VAL A 140 9.94 18.53 -3.93
N THR A 141 10.60 18.15 -2.84
CA THR A 141 10.22 18.60 -1.49
C THR A 141 10.47 20.08 -1.23
N THR A 142 11.35 20.72 -2.01
CA THR A 142 11.65 22.16 -1.93
C THR A 142 10.97 22.98 -3.03
N ALA A 143 10.30 22.32 -3.97
CA ALA A 143 9.59 22.98 -5.06
C ALA A 143 8.45 23.84 -4.51
N LYS A 144 8.28 25.01 -5.12
CA LYS A 144 7.13 25.88 -4.85
C LYS A 144 5.95 25.43 -5.71
N GLN A 145 4.76 25.74 -5.24
CA GLN A 145 3.58 25.66 -6.08
C GLN A 145 3.70 26.66 -7.24
N LYS A 146 3.32 26.22 -8.44
CA LYS A 146 3.29 27.01 -9.67
C LYS A 146 2.33 28.18 -9.48
N GLU A 147 2.75 29.37 -9.93
CA GLU A 147 1.90 30.55 -9.89
C GLU A 147 0.62 30.30 -10.71
N GLY A 148 -0.54 30.64 -10.12
CA GLY A 148 -1.84 30.45 -10.76
C GLY A 148 -2.37 29.02 -10.76
N TYR A 149 -1.76 28.08 -10.03
CA TYR A 149 -2.36 26.75 -9.84
C TYR A 149 -3.75 26.87 -9.19
N PRO A 150 -4.81 26.28 -9.79
CA PRO A 150 -6.18 26.64 -9.44
C PRO A 150 -6.74 25.95 -8.19
N TYR A 151 -6.04 24.93 -7.67
CA TYR A 151 -6.56 24.09 -6.58
C TYR A 151 -5.89 24.38 -5.24
N ILE A 152 -6.67 24.24 -4.16
CA ILE A 152 -6.20 24.28 -2.78
C ILE A 152 -6.52 22.92 -2.16
N GLU A 153 -5.48 22.13 -1.93
CA GLU A 153 -5.59 20.73 -1.54
C GLU A 153 -4.72 20.46 -0.30
N PRO A 154 -5.22 20.79 0.91
CA PRO A 154 -4.50 20.51 2.15
C PRO A 154 -4.64 19.05 2.58
N SER A 155 -3.57 18.45 3.12
CA SER A 155 -3.65 17.12 3.75
C SER A 155 -4.03 17.16 5.24
N ASP A 156 -3.94 18.34 5.87
CA ASP A 156 -4.29 18.53 7.28
C ASP A 156 -5.81 18.51 7.48
N LEU A 157 -6.27 17.79 8.52
CA LEU A 157 -7.71 17.60 8.76
C LEU A 157 -8.46 18.91 8.98
N GLU A 158 -7.91 19.84 9.77
CA GLU A 158 -8.61 21.08 10.09
C GLU A 158 -8.70 22.00 8.88
N GLN A 159 -7.65 22.04 8.06
CA GLN A 159 -7.67 22.76 6.79
C GLN A 159 -8.67 22.13 5.80
N ILE A 160 -8.72 20.78 5.72
CA ILE A 160 -9.74 20.07 4.94
C ILE A 160 -11.13 20.49 5.42
N ARG A 161 -11.38 20.44 6.73
CA ARG A 161 -12.67 20.81 7.34
C ARG A 161 -13.10 22.23 6.96
N GLY A 162 -12.16 23.17 6.98
CA GLY A 162 -12.39 24.58 6.60
C GLY A 162 -12.74 24.79 5.12
N LEU A 163 -12.39 23.84 4.25
CA LEU A 163 -12.67 23.87 2.80
C LEU A 163 -13.80 22.92 2.37
N ARG A 164 -14.52 22.31 3.31
CA ARG A 164 -15.72 21.49 3.00
C ARG A 164 -16.92 22.37 2.69
N LYS A 165 -17.88 21.83 1.94
CA LYS A 165 -19.23 22.40 1.85
C LYS A 165 -20.14 21.81 2.91
N ASN A 166 -21.17 22.56 3.29
CA ASN A 166 -22.17 22.07 4.23
C ASN A 166 -22.89 20.83 3.69
N ALA A 167 -22.93 19.77 4.49
CA ALA A 167 -23.72 18.58 4.20
C ALA A 167 -25.21 18.88 4.39
N LYS A 168 -26.06 18.20 3.60
CA LYS A 168 -27.50 18.18 3.85
C LYS A 168 -27.79 17.33 5.10
N THR A 169 -28.85 17.68 5.83
CA THR A 169 -29.36 16.84 6.91
C THR A 169 -29.73 15.45 6.38
N LEU A 170 -29.22 14.41 7.04
CA LEU A 170 -29.52 13.03 6.70
C LEU A 170 -30.76 12.53 7.45
N PRO A 171 -31.56 11.63 6.85
CA PRO A 171 -32.57 10.89 7.60
C PRO A 171 -31.90 9.96 8.63
N ALA A 172 -32.62 9.62 9.68
CA ALA A 172 -32.17 8.57 10.59
C ALA A 172 -32.16 7.22 9.85
N TYR A 173 -31.12 6.41 10.06
CA TYR A 173 -31.09 5.05 9.52
C TYR A 173 -32.06 4.13 10.31
N ASP A 174 -32.60 3.14 9.62
CA ASP A 174 -33.46 2.12 10.23
C ASP A 174 -32.61 1.07 10.95
N LYS A 175 -32.63 1.11 12.28
CA LYS A 175 -31.89 0.19 13.15
C LYS A 175 -32.26 -1.29 12.90
N ASN A 176 -33.50 -1.58 12.50
CA ASN A 176 -33.95 -2.95 12.27
C ASN A 176 -33.42 -3.52 10.94
N LYS A 177 -33.02 -2.65 10.00
CA LYS A 177 -32.45 -3.04 8.70
C LYS A 177 -30.93 -2.88 8.65
N LEU A 178 -30.31 -2.36 9.71
CA LEU A 178 -28.90 -2.02 9.69
C LEU A 178 -28.03 -3.27 9.48
N GLU A 179 -28.33 -4.39 10.15
CA GLU A 179 -27.56 -5.64 9.98
C GLU A 179 -27.64 -6.15 8.54
N ASP A 180 -28.82 -6.12 7.92
CA ASP A 180 -29.01 -6.49 6.51
C ASP A 180 -28.25 -5.55 5.55
N LYS A 181 -28.19 -4.26 5.87
CA LYS A 181 -27.41 -3.25 5.12
C LYS A 181 -25.91 -3.49 5.24
N ILE A 182 -25.41 -3.73 6.45
CA ILE A 182 -24.00 -4.06 6.68
C ILE A 182 -23.62 -5.37 5.99
N HIS A 183 -24.49 -6.39 6.05
CA HIS A 183 -24.29 -7.63 5.32
C HIS A 183 -24.27 -7.39 3.80
N GLY A 184 -25.20 -6.57 3.30
CA GLY A 184 -25.19 -6.12 1.91
C GLY A 184 -23.89 -5.43 1.53
N ALA A 185 -23.37 -4.53 2.36
CA ALA A 185 -22.13 -3.82 2.10
C ALA A 185 -20.92 -4.78 2.00
N TRP A 186 -20.77 -5.67 2.98
CA TRP A 186 -19.73 -6.71 2.96
C TRP A 186 -19.83 -7.63 1.74
N MET A 187 -21.00 -8.22 1.50
CA MET A 187 -21.18 -9.16 0.40
C MET A 187 -21.07 -8.46 -0.96
N GLY A 188 -21.60 -7.25 -1.08
CA GLY A 188 -21.55 -6.46 -2.31
C GLY A 188 -20.13 -6.05 -2.66
N ARG A 189 -19.34 -5.63 -1.66
CA ARG A 189 -17.91 -5.37 -1.83
C ARG A 189 -17.18 -6.61 -2.34
N ILE A 190 -17.36 -7.74 -1.66
CA ILE A 190 -16.67 -8.99 -1.98
C ILE A 190 -17.05 -9.49 -3.38
N CYS A 191 -18.33 -9.49 -3.72
CA CYS A 191 -18.80 -9.94 -5.02
C CYS A 191 -18.31 -9.04 -6.16
N GLY A 192 -18.26 -7.72 -5.95
CA GLY A 192 -17.73 -6.74 -6.91
C GLY A 192 -16.22 -6.85 -7.07
N CYS A 193 -15.48 -7.03 -5.97
CA CYS A 193 -14.05 -7.31 -5.97
C CYS A 193 -13.75 -8.59 -6.77
N MET A 194 -14.44 -9.69 -6.49
CA MET A 194 -14.27 -10.96 -7.20
C MET A 194 -14.47 -10.82 -8.72
N LEU A 195 -15.44 -10.00 -9.15
CA LEU A 195 -15.70 -9.75 -10.57
C LEU A 195 -14.50 -9.08 -11.25
N GLY A 196 -13.95 -8.05 -10.61
CA GLY A 196 -12.80 -7.32 -11.14
C GLY A 196 -11.49 -8.09 -11.00
N LYS A 197 -11.30 -8.87 -9.94
CA LYS A 197 -10.07 -9.62 -9.66
C LYS A 197 -9.71 -10.59 -10.78
N THR A 198 -10.71 -11.19 -11.43
CA THR A 198 -10.49 -12.08 -12.59
C THR A 198 -9.78 -11.35 -13.74
N VAL A 199 -9.98 -10.04 -13.89
CA VAL A 199 -9.48 -9.23 -15.01
C VAL A 199 -8.59 -8.07 -14.58
N GLU A 200 -8.17 -8.02 -13.32
CA GLU A 200 -7.28 -6.99 -12.78
C GLU A 200 -6.02 -6.79 -13.63
N GLY A 201 -5.81 -5.55 -14.09
CA GLY A 201 -4.69 -5.17 -14.97
C GLY A 201 -4.90 -5.50 -16.45
N ILE A 202 -6.09 -5.90 -16.89
CA ILE A 202 -6.44 -5.96 -18.32
C ILE A 202 -6.69 -4.54 -18.85
N HIS A 203 -6.36 -4.30 -20.12
CA HIS A 203 -6.73 -3.06 -20.81
C HIS A 203 -7.99 -3.27 -21.66
N THR A 204 -8.75 -2.20 -21.89
CA THR A 204 -10.02 -2.27 -22.62
C THR A 204 -9.88 -2.84 -24.05
N ASN A 205 -8.73 -2.65 -24.70
CA ASN A 205 -8.46 -3.17 -26.04
C ASN A 205 -8.38 -4.71 -26.10
N GLU A 206 -8.11 -5.39 -24.98
CA GLU A 206 -8.18 -6.85 -24.86
C GLU A 206 -9.49 -7.29 -24.19
N LEU A 207 -9.95 -6.58 -23.16
CA LEU A 207 -11.16 -6.91 -22.42
C LEU A 207 -12.42 -6.90 -23.30
N VAL A 208 -12.64 -5.85 -24.08
CA VAL A 208 -13.87 -5.72 -24.88
C VAL A 208 -13.97 -6.81 -25.96
N PRO A 209 -12.92 -7.11 -26.75
CA PRO A 209 -12.96 -8.25 -27.66
C PRO A 209 -13.18 -9.58 -26.94
N PHE A 210 -12.54 -9.80 -25.79
CA PHE A 210 -12.70 -11.01 -24.98
C PHE A 210 -14.16 -11.19 -24.51
N LEU A 211 -14.77 -10.13 -23.97
CA LEU A 211 -16.16 -10.15 -23.53
C LEU A 211 -17.12 -10.43 -24.69
N LYS A 212 -16.83 -9.93 -25.90
CA LYS A 212 -17.62 -10.23 -27.11
C LYS A 212 -17.49 -11.70 -27.53
N GLU A 213 -16.27 -12.25 -27.53
CA GLU A 213 -16.01 -13.65 -27.88
C GLU A 213 -16.70 -14.63 -26.91
N THR A 214 -16.78 -14.27 -25.63
CA THR A 214 -17.40 -15.06 -24.56
C THR A 214 -18.90 -14.77 -24.34
N ASN A 215 -19.52 -13.98 -25.22
CA ASN A 215 -20.93 -13.57 -25.12
C ASN A 215 -21.29 -12.90 -23.78
N ASN A 216 -20.36 -12.12 -23.22
CA ASN A 216 -20.52 -11.34 -22.00
C ASN A 216 -20.33 -9.83 -22.26
N TYR A 217 -20.62 -9.34 -23.47
CA TYR A 217 -20.57 -7.90 -23.79
C TYR A 217 -21.97 -7.35 -24.17
N PRO A 218 -22.45 -6.26 -23.54
CA PRO A 218 -21.91 -5.65 -22.33
C PRO A 218 -21.90 -6.64 -21.15
N MET A 219 -20.99 -6.42 -20.21
CA MET A 219 -20.79 -7.29 -19.05
C MET A 219 -22.06 -7.35 -18.22
N HIS A 220 -22.52 -8.58 -17.92
CA HIS A 220 -23.78 -8.80 -17.21
C HIS A 220 -23.73 -9.99 -16.22
N ARG A 221 -22.59 -10.67 -16.13
CA ARG A 221 -22.31 -11.80 -15.23
C ARG A 221 -20.80 -11.91 -14.98
N TYR A 222 -20.42 -12.75 -14.01
CA TYR A 222 -19.04 -13.20 -13.85
C TYR A 222 -18.46 -13.78 -15.14
N ILE A 223 -17.14 -13.66 -15.27
CA ILE A 223 -16.35 -14.44 -16.22
C ILE A 223 -16.12 -15.81 -15.57
N TYR A 224 -16.47 -16.87 -16.30
CA TYR A 224 -16.32 -18.24 -15.82
C TYR A 224 -15.15 -18.93 -16.49
N ARG A 225 -14.41 -19.77 -15.77
CA ARG A 225 -13.35 -20.60 -16.35
C ARG A 225 -13.89 -21.46 -17.47
N THR A 226 -15.12 -21.96 -17.32
CA THR A 226 -15.81 -22.77 -18.34
C THR A 226 -16.04 -22.04 -19.67
N ASP A 227 -15.99 -20.71 -19.69
CA ASP A 227 -16.09 -19.94 -20.94
C ASP A 227 -14.76 -19.94 -21.73
N LEU A 228 -13.65 -20.37 -21.12
CA LEU A 228 -12.31 -20.27 -21.70
C LEU A 228 -11.81 -21.62 -22.22
N THR A 229 -11.39 -21.61 -23.49
CA THR A 229 -10.62 -22.70 -24.10
C THR A 229 -9.14 -22.33 -24.19
N ASP A 230 -8.25 -23.31 -24.39
CA ASP A 230 -6.83 -23.03 -24.65
C ASP A 230 -6.63 -22.16 -25.89
N GLU A 231 -7.51 -22.31 -26.89
CA GLU A 231 -7.52 -21.46 -28.08
C GLU A 231 -7.85 -20.01 -27.72
N THR A 232 -8.93 -19.77 -26.96
CA THR A 232 -9.31 -18.44 -26.49
C THR A 232 -8.19 -17.80 -25.69
N ILE A 233 -7.61 -18.52 -24.72
CA ILE A 233 -6.51 -18.03 -23.87
C ILE A 233 -5.31 -17.62 -24.73
N SER A 234 -4.95 -18.40 -25.74
CA SER A 234 -3.78 -18.13 -26.60
C SER A 234 -3.90 -16.88 -27.48
N LYS A 235 -5.11 -16.34 -27.69
CA LYS A 235 -5.36 -15.14 -28.51
C LYS A 235 -4.99 -13.84 -27.80
N TYR A 236 -5.00 -13.83 -26.46
CA TYR A 236 -4.80 -12.64 -25.65
C TYR A 236 -3.42 -12.66 -24.97
N LYS A 237 -2.84 -11.48 -24.79
CA LYS A 237 -1.62 -11.30 -24.00
C LYS A 237 -1.92 -11.36 -22.51
N PHE A 238 -3.14 -10.97 -22.13
CA PHE A 238 -3.60 -11.05 -20.75
C PHE A 238 -3.56 -12.50 -20.23
N GLY A 239 -2.95 -12.69 -19.06
CA GLY A 239 -2.70 -14.01 -18.47
C GLY A 239 -3.92 -14.63 -17.78
N PHE A 240 -4.93 -15.04 -18.55
CA PHE A 240 -6.16 -15.66 -18.03
C PHE A 240 -5.95 -16.95 -17.23
N ASN A 241 -4.89 -17.72 -17.50
CA ASN A 241 -4.63 -19.02 -16.87
C ASN A 241 -4.30 -18.99 -15.37
N ARG A 242 -3.96 -17.82 -14.80
CA ARG A 242 -3.56 -17.65 -13.40
C ARG A 242 -4.54 -16.78 -12.62
N ARG A 243 -5.75 -16.63 -13.13
CA ARG A 243 -6.80 -15.80 -12.53
C ARG A 243 -7.81 -16.65 -11.78
N PRO A 244 -8.39 -16.13 -10.69
CA PRO A 244 -9.50 -16.81 -10.02
C PRO A 244 -10.78 -16.62 -10.84
N TYR A 245 -11.63 -17.65 -10.87
CA TYR A 245 -12.91 -17.62 -11.57
C TYR A 245 -14.04 -18.03 -10.62
N ALA A 246 -15.20 -17.37 -10.76
CA ALA A 246 -16.31 -17.55 -9.83
C ALA A 246 -16.86 -19.01 -9.80
N ASP A 247 -16.64 -19.79 -10.85
CA ASP A 247 -17.03 -21.20 -10.96
C ASP A 247 -15.96 -22.19 -10.43
N GLU A 248 -14.79 -21.71 -9.99
CA GLU A 248 -13.69 -22.56 -9.47
C GLU A 248 -13.29 -22.25 -8.01
N ILE A 249 -13.82 -21.17 -7.43
CA ILE A 249 -13.52 -20.76 -6.05
C ILE A 249 -14.41 -21.49 -5.03
N ASP A 250 -13.91 -21.62 -3.79
CA ASP A 250 -14.66 -22.10 -2.61
C ASP A 250 -15.01 -20.99 -1.61
N GLY A 251 -14.55 -19.78 -1.89
CA GLY A 251 -14.76 -18.54 -1.15
C GLY A 251 -14.04 -17.39 -1.86
N MET A 252 -14.21 -16.15 -1.38
CA MET A 252 -13.44 -15.03 -1.91
C MET A 252 -11.94 -15.25 -1.66
N PRO A 253 -11.09 -15.34 -2.70
CA PRO A 253 -9.64 -15.47 -2.54
C PRO A 253 -9.04 -14.23 -1.88
N VAL A 254 -7.80 -14.36 -1.40
CA VAL A 254 -7.05 -13.23 -0.82
C VAL A 254 -6.93 -12.09 -1.81
N ASP A 255 -7.24 -10.90 -1.33
CA ASP A 255 -7.21 -9.65 -2.07
C ASP A 255 -6.99 -8.48 -1.09
N ASP A 256 -6.19 -7.48 -1.45
CA ASP A 256 -5.95 -6.34 -0.58
C ASP A 256 -7.22 -5.51 -0.34
N ASP A 257 -8.12 -5.38 -1.31
CA ASP A 257 -9.42 -4.72 -1.15
C ASP A 257 -10.25 -5.32 -0.02
N THR A 258 -10.18 -6.64 0.16
CA THR A 258 -10.95 -7.33 1.20
C THR A 258 -10.17 -7.45 2.51
N ASN A 259 -8.85 -7.62 2.43
CA ASN A 259 -7.98 -7.64 3.60
C ASN A 259 -8.05 -6.33 4.38
N TYR A 260 -8.00 -5.17 3.73
CA TYR A 260 -8.02 -3.90 4.47
C TYR A 260 -9.28 -3.72 5.31
N VAL A 261 -10.43 -4.20 4.84
CA VAL A 261 -11.69 -4.15 5.60
C VAL A 261 -11.60 -5.03 6.84
N VAL A 262 -11.02 -6.24 6.73
CA VAL A 262 -10.79 -7.14 7.88
C VAL A 262 -9.73 -6.55 8.83
N LEU A 263 -8.66 -5.97 8.29
CA LEU A 263 -7.58 -5.33 9.04
C LEU A 263 -8.11 -4.14 9.85
N ALA A 264 -9.03 -3.36 9.29
CA ALA A 264 -9.70 -2.28 10.01
C ALA A 264 -10.53 -2.81 11.19
N GLN A 265 -11.08 -4.03 11.14
CA GLN A 265 -11.73 -4.63 12.31
C GLN A 265 -10.72 -4.93 13.41
N GLU A 266 -9.54 -5.43 13.05
CA GLU A 266 -8.46 -5.72 13.99
C GLU A 266 -7.92 -4.42 14.64
N LEU A 267 -7.81 -3.34 13.86
CA LEU A 267 -7.50 -1.99 14.37
C LEU A 267 -8.52 -1.54 15.41
N ILE A 268 -9.82 -1.59 15.09
CA ILE A 268 -10.87 -1.14 16.01
C ILE A 268 -10.95 -2.04 17.25
N ARG A 269 -10.71 -3.34 17.11
CA ARG A 269 -10.67 -4.24 18.26
C ARG A 269 -9.53 -3.89 19.22
N ASP A 270 -8.35 -3.62 18.69
CA ASP A 270 -7.14 -3.40 19.49
C ASP A 270 -7.07 -1.98 20.06
N CYS A 271 -7.58 -0.97 19.34
CA CYS A 271 -7.39 0.44 19.65
C CYS A 271 -8.69 1.21 19.91
N GLY A 272 -9.84 0.66 19.56
CA GLY A 272 -11.13 1.37 19.60
C GLY A 272 -11.30 2.38 18.48
N LYS A 273 -12.42 3.12 18.50
CA LYS A 273 -12.76 4.13 17.47
C LYS A 273 -11.91 5.40 17.54
N ASP A 274 -11.21 5.62 18.65
CA ASP A 274 -10.34 6.78 18.88
C ASP A 274 -8.88 6.53 18.45
N PHE A 275 -8.64 5.51 17.62
CA PHE A 275 -7.31 5.18 17.10
C PHE A 275 -6.64 6.39 16.44
N THR A 276 -5.31 6.41 16.52
CA THR A 276 -4.47 7.43 15.88
C THR A 276 -3.82 6.89 14.59
N PRO A 277 -3.32 7.76 13.69
CA PRO A 277 -2.53 7.32 12.53
C PRO A 277 -1.35 6.41 12.91
N THR A 278 -0.73 6.65 14.08
CA THR A 278 0.36 5.79 14.56
C THR A 278 -0.14 4.39 14.95
N ASP A 279 -1.36 4.27 15.45
CA ASP A 279 -1.95 2.95 15.76
C ASP A 279 -2.26 2.16 14.49
N VAL A 280 -2.65 2.84 13.40
CA VAL A 280 -2.79 2.21 12.08
C VAL A 280 -1.45 1.65 11.59
N ALA A 281 -0.38 2.46 11.63
CA ALA A 281 0.96 2.01 11.23
C ALA A 281 1.46 0.81 12.07
N LYS A 282 1.18 0.80 13.38
CA LYS A 282 1.49 -0.34 14.26
C LYS A 282 0.65 -1.58 13.93
N THR A 283 -0.63 -1.40 13.65
CA THR A 283 -1.54 -2.47 13.22
C THR A 283 -1.01 -3.12 11.96
N TRP A 284 -0.58 -2.32 10.99
CA TRP A 284 0.00 -2.78 9.74
C TRP A 284 1.23 -3.68 9.96
N MET A 285 2.18 -3.24 10.80
CA MET A 285 3.38 -4.01 11.13
C MET A 285 3.09 -5.27 11.96
N LYS A 286 1.99 -5.28 12.72
CA LYS A 286 1.59 -6.41 13.56
C LYS A 286 0.93 -7.52 12.76
N TYR A 287 0.06 -7.17 11.81
CA TYR A 287 -0.91 -8.11 11.24
C TYR A 287 -0.60 -8.58 9.82
N GLN A 288 0.28 -7.92 9.07
CA GLN A 288 0.70 -8.43 7.76
C GLN A 288 2.09 -7.94 7.38
N GLY A 289 2.81 -8.73 6.59
CA GLY A 289 4.15 -8.40 6.14
C GLY A 289 4.13 -7.32 5.05
N LYS A 290 5.30 -6.74 4.76
CA LYS A 290 5.46 -5.72 3.70
C LYS A 290 4.86 -6.19 2.38
N ASP A 291 4.94 -7.49 2.07
CA ASP A 291 4.57 -8.05 0.77
C ASP A 291 3.06 -8.09 0.47
N ALA A 292 2.22 -7.76 1.46
CA ALA A 292 0.77 -7.61 1.28
C ALA A 292 0.33 -6.21 0.82
N TYR A 293 1.19 -5.19 0.87
CA TYR A 293 0.84 -3.78 0.59
C TYR A 293 1.27 -3.30 -0.80
N CYS A 294 0.39 -2.83 -1.66
CA CYS A 294 0.78 -2.34 -2.98
C CYS A 294 1.35 -0.91 -2.94
N THR A 295 2.09 -0.49 -3.97
CA THR A 295 2.41 0.93 -4.28
C THR A 295 2.72 1.86 -3.08
N ALA A 296 1.85 2.84 -2.77
CA ALA A 296 2.00 3.83 -1.70
C ALA A 296 2.12 3.18 -0.33
N GLU A 297 1.35 2.13 -0.09
CA GLU A 297 1.30 1.39 1.15
C GLU A 297 2.58 0.58 1.37
N ARG A 298 3.14 -0.01 0.30
CA ARG A 298 4.47 -0.67 0.37
C ARG A 298 5.53 0.33 0.83
N VAL A 299 5.52 1.52 0.23
CA VAL A 299 6.49 2.58 0.54
C VAL A 299 6.31 3.03 1.99
N ALA A 300 5.07 3.30 2.41
CA ALA A 300 4.73 3.71 3.77
C ALA A 300 5.15 2.65 4.80
N PHE A 301 4.87 1.37 4.56
CA PHE A 301 5.31 0.27 5.41
C PHE A 301 6.83 0.29 5.58
N CYS A 302 7.58 0.38 4.48
CA CYS A 302 9.03 0.48 4.52
C CYS A 302 9.52 1.75 5.23
N ASN A 303 8.75 2.84 5.18
CA ASN A 303 9.06 4.10 5.85
C ASN A 303 8.88 3.99 7.37
N PHE A 304 7.83 3.34 7.86
CA PHE A 304 7.68 3.07 9.30
C PHE A 304 8.85 2.25 9.84
N VAL A 305 9.27 1.21 9.10
CA VAL A 305 10.43 0.37 9.46
C VAL A 305 11.73 1.19 9.51
N LYS A 306 11.83 2.25 8.70
CA LYS A 306 12.97 3.19 8.69
C LYS A 306 12.86 4.30 9.75
N GLY A 307 11.74 4.37 10.49
CA GLY A 307 11.50 5.37 11.54
C GLY A 307 10.79 6.65 11.06
N PHE A 308 10.31 6.70 9.82
CA PHE A 308 9.39 7.76 9.38
C PHE A 308 7.97 7.36 9.75
N TYR A 309 7.37 8.06 10.70
CA TYR A 309 6.00 7.84 11.14
C TYR A 309 5.02 8.76 10.39
N PRO A 310 3.70 8.52 10.48
CA PRO A 310 2.71 9.43 9.92
C PRO A 310 2.82 10.85 10.52
N PRO A 311 2.66 11.91 9.71
CA PRO A 311 2.36 11.89 8.27
C PRO A 311 3.60 11.79 7.36
N GLU A 312 4.82 11.90 7.87
CA GLU A 312 6.05 11.92 7.04
C GLU A 312 6.24 10.63 6.22
N SER A 313 5.75 9.51 6.73
CA SER A 313 5.73 8.21 6.03
C SER A 313 5.03 8.24 4.68
N ALA A 314 3.99 9.08 4.53
CA ALA A 314 3.23 9.25 3.30
C ALA A 314 3.97 10.10 2.27
N VAL A 315 4.92 10.93 2.71
CA VAL A 315 5.62 11.91 1.86
C VAL A 315 7.04 11.47 1.51
N TYR A 316 7.73 10.82 2.43
CA TYR A 316 9.13 10.45 2.25
C TYR A 316 9.28 9.44 1.10
N LYS A 317 9.68 9.96 -0.08
CA LYS A 317 9.94 9.17 -1.29
C LYS A 317 8.79 8.26 -1.70
N ASN A 318 7.56 8.77 -1.55
CA ASN A 318 6.36 8.08 -1.99
C ASN A 318 5.78 8.75 -3.25
N PRO A 319 6.05 8.18 -4.44
CA PRO A 319 5.56 8.72 -5.71
C PRO A 319 4.08 8.42 -5.96
N TYR A 320 3.47 7.55 -5.16
CA TYR A 320 2.11 7.02 -5.35
C TYR A 320 1.08 7.67 -4.43
N ARG A 321 1.44 8.78 -3.79
CA ARG A 321 0.72 9.39 -2.66
C ARG A 321 -0.71 9.87 -2.95
N GLU A 322 -1.13 9.96 -4.21
CA GLU A 322 -2.54 10.21 -4.62
C GLU A 322 -3.16 9.03 -5.41
N TRP A 323 -2.57 7.83 -5.36
CA TRP A 323 -3.14 6.62 -5.96
C TRP A 323 -4.26 6.05 -5.08
N ILE A 324 -5.06 5.15 -5.66
CA ILE A 324 -6.34 4.67 -5.15
C ILE A 324 -6.25 3.88 -3.84
N GLY A 325 -5.07 3.40 -3.45
CA GLY A 325 -4.95 2.43 -2.37
C GLY A 325 -5.48 2.92 -1.00
N ALA A 326 -5.50 4.23 -0.73
CA ALA A 326 -6.27 4.77 0.41
C ALA A 326 -7.79 4.55 0.24
N GLN A 327 -8.34 4.89 -0.92
CA GLN A 327 -9.78 4.82 -1.22
C GLN A 327 -10.40 3.45 -0.92
N ILE A 328 -9.70 2.35 -1.23
CA ILE A 328 -10.21 0.98 -1.02
C ILE A 328 -10.30 0.57 0.46
N ARG A 329 -9.69 1.31 1.37
CA ARG A 329 -9.71 1.03 2.82
C ARG A 329 -10.89 1.66 3.54
N GLY A 330 -11.44 2.73 2.96
CA GLY A 330 -12.40 3.62 3.61
C GLY A 330 -13.74 2.97 3.97
N ASP A 331 -14.10 1.87 3.30
CA ASP A 331 -15.41 1.23 3.44
C ASP A 331 -15.78 0.93 4.89
N TYR A 332 -14.83 0.35 5.63
CA TYR A 332 -15.10 -0.11 6.99
C TYR A 332 -15.47 1.04 7.93
N PHE A 333 -14.86 2.22 7.75
CA PHE A 333 -15.15 3.39 8.55
C PHE A 333 -16.55 3.96 8.26
N GLY A 334 -17.07 3.76 7.05
CA GLY A 334 -18.47 4.02 6.73
C GLY A 334 -19.43 3.02 7.39
N TYR A 335 -19.06 1.73 7.40
CA TYR A 335 -19.88 0.67 8.00
C TYR A 335 -20.15 0.89 9.49
N ILE A 336 -19.14 1.35 10.23
CA ILE A 336 -19.24 1.53 11.69
C ILE A 336 -19.76 2.90 12.14
N ASN A 337 -20.13 3.77 11.19
CA ASN A 337 -20.64 5.12 11.45
C ASN A 337 -21.93 5.43 10.63
N PRO A 338 -22.97 4.60 10.71
CA PRO A 338 -24.19 4.79 9.93
C PRO A 338 -24.84 6.15 10.25
N GLY A 339 -25.08 6.96 9.21
CA GLY A 339 -25.64 8.31 9.34
C GLY A 339 -24.70 9.37 9.91
N ASN A 340 -23.42 9.05 10.12
CA ASN A 340 -22.40 10.02 10.57
C ASN A 340 -21.22 10.08 9.58
N PRO A 341 -21.42 10.73 8.41
CA PRO A 341 -20.37 10.84 7.39
C PRO A 341 -19.14 11.63 7.86
N GLU A 342 -19.31 12.57 8.78
CA GLU A 342 -18.19 13.36 9.30
C GLU A 342 -17.23 12.49 10.12
N LEU A 343 -17.76 11.67 11.04
CA LEU A 343 -16.91 10.75 11.81
C LEU A 343 -16.33 9.64 10.92
N ALA A 344 -17.08 9.15 9.94
CA ALA A 344 -16.56 8.18 8.97
C ALA A 344 -15.36 8.74 8.19
N ALA A 345 -15.50 9.97 7.67
CA ALA A 345 -14.43 10.66 6.95
C ALA A 345 -13.24 11.01 7.85
N GLU A 346 -13.48 11.37 9.11
CA GLU A 346 -12.38 11.61 10.06
C GLU A 346 -11.58 10.34 10.33
N MET A 347 -12.22 9.20 10.57
CA MET A 347 -11.53 7.91 10.77
C MET A 347 -10.76 7.49 9.52
N ALA A 348 -11.36 7.66 8.34
CA ALA A 348 -10.69 7.48 7.06
C ALA A 348 -9.48 8.40 6.88
N TRP A 349 -9.55 9.66 7.29
CA TRP A 349 -8.38 10.56 7.25
C TRP A 349 -7.22 10.04 8.12
N ARG A 350 -7.53 9.53 9.33
CA ARG A 350 -6.51 8.98 10.23
C ARG A 350 -5.81 7.76 9.61
N ASP A 351 -6.55 6.91 8.90
CA ASP A 351 -6.03 5.74 8.17
C ASP A 351 -5.30 6.12 6.86
N ALA A 352 -5.82 7.09 6.12
CA ALA A 352 -5.23 7.60 4.89
C ALA A 352 -3.88 8.27 5.07
N SER A 353 -3.76 9.11 6.11
CA SER A 353 -2.60 9.98 6.35
C SER A 353 -1.28 9.24 6.61
N ILE A 354 -1.32 7.91 6.79
CA ILE A 354 -0.11 7.11 6.99
C ILE A 354 0.64 6.82 5.69
N SER A 355 -0.06 6.81 4.55
CA SER A 355 0.48 6.40 3.25
C SER A 355 0.15 7.38 2.12
N HIS A 356 -0.88 8.22 2.27
CA HIS A 356 -1.37 9.10 1.22
C HIS A 356 -1.42 10.57 1.65
N VAL A 357 -1.53 11.45 0.66
CA VAL A 357 -1.76 12.89 0.83
C VAL A 357 -2.89 13.35 -0.08
N LYS A 358 -3.43 14.56 0.16
CA LYS A 358 -4.31 15.28 -0.78
C LYS A 358 -5.40 14.38 -1.39
N ASN A 359 -5.46 14.23 -2.72
CA ASN A 359 -6.53 13.47 -3.38
C ASN A 359 -6.56 12.00 -2.99
N GLY A 360 -5.43 11.38 -2.60
CA GLY A 360 -5.42 10.04 -2.03
C GLY A 360 -6.16 9.96 -0.69
N ILE A 361 -5.93 10.93 0.20
CA ILE A 361 -6.70 11.08 1.44
C ILE A 361 -8.18 11.33 1.14
N TYR A 362 -8.46 12.23 0.19
CA TYR A 362 -9.83 12.61 -0.13
C TYR A 362 -10.64 11.45 -0.70
N GLY A 363 -10.02 10.55 -1.47
CA GLY A 363 -10.68 9.34 -1.97
C GLY A 363 -11.23 8.47 -0.85
N GLU A 364 -10.41 8.21 0.18
CA GLU A 364 -10.83 7.41 1.34
C GLU A 364 -11.92 8.10 2.17
N MET A 365 -11.74 9.40 2.43
CA MET A 365 -12.74 10.22 3.13
C MET A 365 -14.08 10.23 2.39
N PHE A 366 -14.04 10.38 1.06
CA PHE A 366 -15.20 10.39 0.18
C PHE A 366 -15.98 9.08 0.25
N VAL A 367 -15.28 7.94 0.10
CA VAL A 367 -15.92 6.61 0.12
C VAL A 367 -16.49 6.25 1.50
N ALA A 368 -15.74 6.48 2.57
CA ALA A 368 -16.22 6.25 3.94
C ALA A 368 -17.51 7.04 4.23
N ALA A 369 -17.53 8.32 3.82
CA ALA A 369 -18.70 9.17 3.98
C ALA A 369 -19.88 8.75 3.10
N MET A 370 -19.66 8.31 1.86
CA MET A 370 -20.72 7.74 1.01
C MET A 370 -21.40 6.56 1.71
N LEU A 371 -20.63 5.65 2.29
CA LEU A 371 -21.18 4.46 2.95
C LEU A 371 -21.94 4.79 4.24
N ALA A 372 -21.45 5.74 5.03
CA ALA A 372 -22.19 6.27 6.17
C ALA A 372 -23.55 6.87 5.74
N VAL A 373 -23.59 7.57 4.60
CA VAL A 373 -24.83 8.14 4.03
C VAL A 373 -25.74 7.04 3.48
N ALA A 374 -25.19 6.05 2.78
CA ALA A 374 -25.92 4.91 2.22
C ALA A 374 -26.63 4.07 3.29
N ALA A 375 -26.15 4.11 4.54
CA ALA A 375 -26.89 3.54 5.68
C ALA A 375 -28.31 4.12 5.81
N THR A 376 -28.48 5.41 5.45
CA THR A 376 -29.69 6.21 5.70
C THR A 376 -30.61 6.33 4.50
N THR A 377 -30.09 6.19 3.28
CA THR A 377 -30.83 6.44 2.03
C THR A 377 -30.35 5.50 0.92
N ASN A 378 -31.19 5.31 -0.10
CA ASN A 378 -30.80 4.65 -1.35
C ASN A 378 -30.81 5.61 -2.55
N ASP A 379 -30.97 6.92 -2.30
CA ASP A 379 -30.78 7.95 -3.31
C ASP A 379 -29.27 8.09 -3.60
N ILE A 380 -28.87 7.61 -4.78
CA ILE A 380 -27.48 7.62 -5.24
C ILE A 380 -26.90 9.04 -5.30
N GLU A 381 -27.68 10.03 -5.74
CA GLU A 381 -27.22 11.40 -5.81
C GLU A 381 -26.95 11.95 -4.41
N GLN A 382 -27.86 11.66 -3.46
CA GLN A 382 -27.68 12.05 -2.06
C GLN A 382 -26.44 11.39 -1.43
N ILE A 383 -26.17 10.12 -1.75
CA ILE A 383 -24.99 9.38 -1.28
C ILE A 383 -23.71 10.05 -1.77
N ILE A 384 -23.61 10.31 -3.08
CA ILE A 384 -22.42 10.95 -3.68
C ILE A 384 -22.22 12.36 -3.11
N LEU A 385 -23.27 13.17 -3.03
CA LEU A 385 -23.18 14.52 -2.48
C LEU A 385 -22.82 14.52 -0.99
N GLY A 386 -23.28 13.53 -0.23
CA GLY A 386 -22.92 13.34 1.17
C GLY A 386 -21.44 13.01 1.36
N GLY A 387 -20.87 12.18 0.47
CA GLY A 387 -19.44 11.94 0.38
C GLY A 387 -18.65 13.20 0.04
N LEU A 388 -19.06 13.91 -1.03
CA LEU A 388 -18.42 15.15 -1.49
C LEU A 388 -18.43 16.26 -0.44
N ALA A 389 -19.42 16.28 0.45
CA ALA A 389 -19.48 17.24 1.55
C ALA A 389 -18.37 17.02 2.59
N GLN A 390 -17.65 15.89 2.55
CA GLN A 390 -16.58 15.57 3.49
C GLN A 390 -15.15 15.86 2.98
N ILE A 391 -15.01 16.35 1.75
CA ILE A 391 -13.71 16.67 1.14
C ILE A 391 -13.64 18.15 0.71
N PRO A 392 -12.44 18.71 0.43
CA PRO A 392 -12.32 20.10 0.01
C PRO A 392 -13.02 20.35 -1.33
N TYR A 393 -13.93 21.34 -1.39
CA TYR A 393 -14.59 21.69 -2.65
C TYR A 393 -13.66 22.35 -3.68
N THR A 394 -12.45 22.69 -3.25
CA THR A 394 -11.35 23.29 -4.01
C THR A 394 -10.39 22.24 -4.59
N SER A 395 -10.66 20.94 -4.42
CA SER A 395 -9.80 19.86 -4.89
C SER A 395 -10.15 19.39 -6.32
N ARG A 396 -9.15 18.82 -6.99
CA ARG A 396 -9.30 18.13 -8.28
C ARG A 396 -10.31 17.00 -8.19
N LEU A 397 -10.26 16.19 -7.13
CA LEU A 397 -11.23 15.10 -6.93
C LEU A 397 -12.68 15.62 -6.88
N TYR A 398 -12.94 16.68 -6.11
CA TYR A 398 -14.27 17.27 -6.03
C TYR A 398 -14.75 17.79 -7.38
N GLU A 399 -13.90 18.53 -8.11
CA GLU A 399 -14.22 19.03 -9.45
C GLU A 399 -14.54 17.90 -10.43
N SER A 400 -13.67 16.89 -10.50
CA SER A 400 -13.82 15.75 -11.39
C SER A 400 -15.10 14.96 -11.13
N ILE A 401 -15.43 14.68 -9.86
CA ILE A 401 -16.70 14.00 -9.53
C ILE A 401 -17.91 14.87 -9.89
N MET A 402 -17.87 16.17 -9.60
CA MET A 402 -18.95 17.09 -9.98
C MET A 402 -19.15 17.15 -11.50
N SER A 403 -18.08 16.98 -12.29
CA SER A 403 -18.17 16.89 -13.75
C SER A 403 -18.96 15.64 -14.21
N ILE A 404 -18.76 14.48 -13.57
CA ILE A 404 -19.54 13.26 -13.82
C ILE A 404 -21.01 13.48 -13.48
N MET A 405 -21.27 14.06 -12.30
CA MET A 405 -22.65 14.36 -11.87
C MET A 405 -23.35 15.30 -12.84
N LYS A 406 -22.63 16.32 -13.34
CA LYS A 406 -23.16 17.26 -14.33
C LYS A 406 -23.46 16.57 -15.66
N ALA A 407 -22.53 15.78 -16.19
CA ALA A 407 -22.73 15.03 -17.43
C ALA A 407 -23.97 14.13 -17.36
N TYR A 408 -24.13 13.41 -16.24
CA TYR A 408 -25.33 12.60 -15.98
C TYR A 408 -26.62 13.42 -16.00
N LYS A 409 -26.64 14.57 -15.31
CA LYS A 409 -27.82 15.45 -15.24
C LYS A 409 -28.18 16.10 -16.57
N ASP A 410 -27.18 16.40 -17.40
CA ASP A 410 -27.37 16.94 -18.74
C ASP A 410 -27.88 15.88 -19.74
N GLY A 411 -27.97 14.61 -19.30
CA GLY A 411 -28.47 13.50 -20.11
C GLY A 411 -27.43 12.86 -21.02
N ASP A 412 -26.13 13.07 -20.75
CA ASP A 412 -25.07 12.41 -21.49
C ASP A 412 -25.13 10.89 -21.35
N SER A 413 -24.74 10.18 -22.40
CA SER A 413 -24.72 8.71 -22.38
C SER A 413 -23.60 8.18 -21.48
N GLN A 414 -23.82 6.98 -20.95
CA GLN A 414 -22.81 6.23 -20.20
C GLN A 414 -21.49 6.12 -20.98
N GLN A 415 -21.54 5.78 -22.27
CA GLN A 415 -20.36 5.66 -23.13
C GLN A 415 -19.58 6.97 -23.18
N LYS A 416 -20.27 8.10 -23.41
CA LYS A 416 -19.64 9.43 -23.48
C LYS A 416 -18.95 9.79 -22.16
N CYS A 417 -19.53 9.40 -21.04
CA CYS A 417 -18.95 9.62 -19.72
C CYS A 417 -17.66 8.81 -19.52
N PHE A 418 -17.62 7.54 -19.90
CA PHE A 418 -16.42 6.71 -19.79
C PHE A 418 -15.35 7.10 -20.81
N ASP A 419 -15.73 7.48 -22.04
CA ASP A 419 -14.81 8.03 -23.03
C ASP A 419 -14.13 9.30 -22.51
N MET A 420 -14.86 10.15 -21.78
CA MET A 420 -14.27 11.33 -21.14
C MET A 420 -13.21 10.96 -20.11
N ILE A 421 -13.43 9.92 -19.30
CA ILE A 421 -12.44 9.44 -18.32
C ILE A 421 -11.19 8.93 -19.03
N HIS A 422 -11.34 8.08 -20.05
CA HIS A 422 -10.24 7.56 -20.87
C HIS A 422 -9.48 8.65 -21.66
N ASN A 423 -10.12 9.78 -21.98
CA ASN A 423 -9.44 10.93 -22.59
C ASN A 423 -8.62 11.74 -21.57
N GLN A 424 -8.97 11.69 -20.29
CA GLN A 424 -8.27 12.41 -19.22
C GLN A 424 -7.17 11.56 -18.57
N TYR A 425 -7.37 10.25 -18.49
CA TYR A 425 -6.49 9.31 -17.84
C TYR A 425 -6.15 8.14 -18.75
N ASP A 426 -4.87 7.80 -18.83
CA ASP A 426 -4.37 6.74 -19.69
C ASP A 426 -4.25 5.41 -18.93
N GLU A 427 -5.13 4.46 -19.25
CA GLU A 427 -5.13 3.11 -18.68
C GLU A 427 -3.83 2.33 -18.94
N TYR A 428 -3.05 2.71 -19.97
CA TYR A 428 -1.79 2.05 -20.32
C TYR A 428 -0.61 2.54 -19.45
N THR A 429 -0.83 3.52 -18.59
CA THR A 429 0.16 3.99 -17.61
C THR A 429 -0.26 3.60 -16.21
N SER A 430 0.66 3.11 -15.38
CA SER A 430 0.35 2.77 -14.00
C SER A 430 -0.21 3.97 -13.21
N HIS A 431 0.23 5.19 -13.54
CA HIS A 431 -0.29 6.42 -12.93
C HIS A 431 -1.75 6.65 -13.27
N GLY A 432 -2.14 6.59 -14.55
CA GLY A 432 -3.55 6.74 -14.95
C GLY A 432 -4.42 5.59 -14.44
N TRP A 433 -3.91 4.35 -14.52
CA TRP A 433 -4.56 3.11 -14.09
C TRP A 433 -4.97 3.15 -12.60
N CYS A 434 -4.05 3.49 -11.70
CA CYS A 434 -4.27 3.51 -10.24
C CYS A 434 -4.61 4.88 -9.65
N HIS A 435 -4.78 5.96 -10.43
CA HIS A 435 -5.01 7.27 -9.83
C HIS A 435 -6.33 7.30 -9.02
N THR A 436 -6.37 7.98 -7.87
CA THR A 436 -7.61 8.07 -7.08
C THR A 436 -8.74 8.70 -7.88
N ILE A 437 -8.45 9.76 -8.63
CA ILE A 437 -9.47 10.55 -9.32
C ILE A 437 -10.16 9.77 -10.44
N SER A 438 -9.40 9.08 -11.31
CA SER A 438 -9.98 8.28 -12.41
C SER A 438 -10.91 7.21 -11.87
N ASN A 439 -10.45 6.48 -10.86
CA ASN A 439 -11.22 5.40 -10.25
C ASN A 439 -12.44 5.92 -9.47
N ALA A 440 -12.34 7.04 -8.74
CA ALA A 440 -13.51 7.68 -8.12
C ALA A 440 -14.55 8.14 -9.15
N MET A 441 -14.12 8.66 -10.31
CA MET A 441 -15.03 9.01 -11.41
C MET A 441 -15.75 7.77 -11.96
N ILE A 442 -15.06 6.64 -12.12
CA ILE A 442 -15.64 5.37 -12.57
C ILE A 442 -16.68 4.86 -11.56
N VAL A 443 -16.37 4.88 -10.26
CA VAL A 443 -17.31 4.51 -9.20
C VAL A 443 -18.58 5.36 -9.27
N VAL A 444 -18.44 6.68 -9.34
CA VAL A 444 -19.57 7.62 -9.39
C VAL A 444 -20.41 7.43 -10.66
N ALA A 445 -19.77 7.31 -11.82
CA ALA A 445 -20.48 7.06 -13.08
C ALA A 445 -21.26 5.74 -13.01
N SER A 446 -20.63 4.68 -12.50
CA SER A 446 -21.24 3.35 -12.38
C SER A 446 -22.44 3.34 -11.45
N LEU A 447 -22.38 4.06 -10.32
CA LEU A 447 -23.51 4.23 -9.40
C LEU A 447 -24.69 4.97 -10.07
N LEU A 448 -24.41 6.07 -10.78
CA LEU A 448 -25.45 6.91 -11.42
C LEU A 448 -26.13 6.21 -12.61
N TYR A 449 -25.34 5.65 -13.53
CA TYR A 449 -25.83 4.99 -14.74
C TYR A 449 -26.34 3.56 -14.46
N GLY A 450 -25.90 2.96 -13.36
CA GLY A 450 -26.39 1.70 -12.83
C GLY A 450 -27.81 1.77 -12.26
N LYS A 451 -28.28 2.96 -11.88
CA LYS A 451 -29.66 3.24 -11.41
C LYS A 451 -30.12 2.29 -10.29
N GLY A 452 -29.22 1.98 -9.36
CA GLY A 452 -29.49 1.11 -8.21
C GLY A 452 -29.52 -0.40 -8.52
N ASN A 453 -29.31 -0.83 -9.77
CA ASN A 453 -29.18 -2.25 -10.10
C ASN A 453 -27.76 -2.73 -9.79
N TYR A 454 -27.63 -3.67 -8.84
CA TYR A 454 -26.35 -4.22 -8.40
C TYR A 454 -25.49 -4.74 -9.57
N GLY A 455 -25.97 -5.76 -10.29
CA GLY A 455 -25.21 -6.43 -11.35
C GLY A 455 -24.80 -5.48 -12.47
N LYS A 456 -25.71 -4.61 -12.92
CA LYS A 456 -25.42 -3.60 -13.94
C LYS A 456 -24.30 -2.66 -13.49
N SER A 457 -24.31 -2.23 -12.24
CA SER A 457 -23.38 -1.22 -11.74
C SER A 457 -21.97 -1.80 -11.55
N VAL A 458 -21.84 -2.99 -10.96
CA VAL A 458 -20.52 -3.62 -10.76
C VAL A 458 -19.91 -4.06 -12.09
N CYS A 459 -20.71 -4.58 -13.03
CA CYS A 459 -20.25 -4.89 -14.37
C CYS A 459 -19.75 -3.65 -15.12
N MET A 460 -20.44 -2.52 -14.98
CA MET A 460 -20.03 -1.26 -15.60
C MET A 460 -18.69 -0.75 -15.05
N ALA A 461 -18.51 -0.87 -13.74
CA ALA A 461 -17.26 -0.50 -13.07
C ALA A 461 -16.07 -1.34 -13.59
N VAL A 462 -16.28 -2.65 -13.76
CA VAL A 462 -15.24 -3.60 -14.23
C VAL A 462 -15.00 -3.49 -15.74
N GLU A 463 -16.05 -3.36 -16.55
CA GLU A 463 -15.96 -3.27 -18.01
C GLU A 463 -15.16 -2.05 -18.49
N THR A 464 -15.10 -1.00 -17.67
CA THR A 464 -14.39 0.26 -18.00
C THR A 464 -12.87 0.11 -17.99
N GLY A 465 -12.32 -0.98 -17.44
CA GLY A 465 -10.88 -1.16 -17.24
C GLY A 465 -10.39 -0.42 -15.98
N PHE A 466 -9.19 0.15 -16.04
CA PHE A 466 -8.52 0.72 -14.86
C PHE A 466 -8.41 -0.31 -13.72
N ASP A 467 -8.54 0.11 -12.47
CA ASP A 467 -8.39 -0.74 -11.29
C ASP A 467 -9.70 -1.49 -11.01
N THR A 468 -9.90 -2.61 -11.71
CA THR A 468 -11.22 -3.21 -11.92
C THR A 468 -11.85 -3.79 -10.64
N ASP A 469 -11.08 -4.50 -9.82
CA ASP A 469 -11.54 -5.04 -8.53
C ASP A 469 -11.91 -3.94 -7.56
N CYS A 470 -11.04 -2.94 -7.40
CA CYS A 470 -11.25 -1.79 -6.52
C CYS A 470 -12.56 -1.04 -6.83
N ASN A 471 -12.79 -0.77 -8.12
CA ASN A 471 -13.98 -0.08 -8.60
C ASN A 471 -15.25 -0.94 -8.41
N GLY A 472 -15.18 -2.22 -8.77
CA GLY A 472 -16.27 -3.17 -8.56
C GLY A 472 -16.63 -3.31 -7.07
N ALA A 473 -15.62 -3.40 -6.21
CA ALA A 473 -15.75 -3.52 -4.77
C ALA A 473 -16.48 -2.32 -4.16
N THR A 474 -16.01 -1.10 -4.47
CA THR A 474 -16.59 0.13 -3.92
C THR A 474 -18.04 0.33 -4.38
N VAL A 475 -18.33 0.10 -5.67
CA VAL A 475 -19.70 0.19 -6.21
C VAL A 475 -20.62 -0.84 -5.55
N GLY A 476 -20.15 -2.08 -5.43
CA GLY A 476 -20.91 -3.15 -4.80
C GLY A 476 -21.20 -2.88 -3.32
N SER A 477 -20.21 -2.35 -2.60
CA SER A 477 -20.31 -1.93 -1.20
C SER A 477 -21.38 -0.87 -0.98
N VAL A 478 -21.34 0.22 -1.76
CA VAL A 478 -22.31 1.32 -1.66
C VAL A 478 -23.74 0.84 -1.94
N LEU A 479 -23.94 0.04 -2.99
CA LEU A 479 -25.26 -0.47 -3.33
C LEU A 479 -25.79 -1.48 -2.31
N GLY A 480 -24.91 -2.31 -1.75
CA GLY A 480 -25.23 -3.23 -0.68
C GLY A 480 -25.62 -2.51 0.61
N MET A 481 -24.90 -1.46 0.99
CA MET A 481 -25.25 -0.63 2.15
C MET A 481 -26.56 0.14 1.96
N ALA A 482 -26.79 0.65 0.75
CA ALA A 482 -28.00 1.38 0.39
C ALA A 482 -29.26 0.50 0.46
N ASN A 483 -29.18 -0.73 -0.07
CA ASN A 483 -30.36 -1.55 -0.35
C ASN A 483 -30.45 -2.86 0.47
N GLY A 484 -29.39 -3.25 1.17
CA GLY A 484 -29.32 -4.48 1.95
C GLY A 484 -28.95 -5.72 1.15
N ILE A 485 -28.59 -6.80 1.85
CA ILE A 485 -28.14 -8.07 1.27
C ILE A 485 -29.09 -8.64 0.20
N GLN A 486 -30.40 -8.41 0.33
CA GLN A 486 -31.39 -8.92 -0.61
C GLN A 486 -31.33 -8.26 -1.99
N SER A 487 -30.64 -7.13 -2.15
CA SER A 487 -30.43 -6.52 -3.46
C SER A 487 -29.34 -7.19 -4.29
N ILE A 488 -28.59 -8.12 -3.70
CA ILE A 488 -27.49 -8.85 -4.35
C ILE A 488 -28.06 -10.18 -4.85
N PRO A 489 -28.20 -10.38 -6.18
CA PRO A 489 -28.74 -11.63 -6.70
C PRO A 489 -27.83 -12.82 -6.35
N LYS A 490 -28.45 -13.98 -6.13
CA LYS A 490 -27.75 -15.20 -5.70
C LYS A 490 -26.59 -15.61 -6.59
N CYS A 491 -26.67 -15.41 -7.90
CA CYS A 491 -25.58 -15.71 -8.83
C CYS A 491 -24.28 -14.96 -8.50
N TRP A 492 -24.35 -13.84 -7.78
CA TRP A 492 -23.18 -13.11 -7.29
C TRP A 492 -22.66 -13.70 -5.98
N SER A 493 -23.56 -13.96 -5.01
CA SER A 493 -23.18 -14.36 -3.65
C SER A 493 -22.91 -15.86 -3.47
N GLU A 494 -23.51 -16.73 -4.30
CA GLU A 494 -23.39 -18.20 -4.17
C GLU A 494 -21.94 -18.69 -4.30
N PRO A 495 -21.14 -18.24 -5.29
CA PRO A 495 -19.72 -18.59 -5.39
C PRO A 495 -18.88 -18.26 -4.15
N ILE A 496 -19.23 -17.18 -3.45
CA ILE A 496 -18.48 -16.69 -2.29
C ILE A 496 -18.70 -17.56 -1.05
N ASN A 497 -19.83 -18.27 -0.97
CA ASN A 497 -20.09 -19.31 0.05
C ASN A 497 -19.84 -18.85 1.51
N ASP A 498 -20.23 -17.61 1.83
CA ASP A 498 -20.01 -16.96 3.14
C ASP A 498 -18.54 -17.03 3.63
N THR A 499 -17.57 -17.17 2.73
CA THR A 499 -16.17 -17.46 3.06
C THR A 499 -15.26 -16.41 2.44
N LEU A 500 -14.35 -15.86 3.24
CA LEU A 500 -13.34 -14.90 2.83
C LEU A 500 -11.96 -15.36 3.31
N HIS A 501 -11.04 -15.57 2.37
CA HIS A 501 -9.64 -15.87 2.66
C HIS A 501 -8.86 -14.58 2.82
N THR A 502 -8.09 -14.46 3.90
CA THR A 502 -7.21 -13.31 4.15
C THR A 502 -5.77 -13.76 4.30
N SER A 503 -4.84 -12.83 4.12
CA SER A 503 -3.42 -13.02 4.47
C SER A 503 -3.04 -12.34 5.79
N ILE A 504 -4.03 -12.01 6.62
CA ILE A 504 -3.85 -11.34 7.91
C ILE A 504 -3.40 -12.37 8.95
N PHE A 505 -2.23 -12.14 9.54
CA PHE A 505 -1.63 -13.00 10.55
C PHE A 505 -2.58 -13.20 11.75
N GLY A 506 -2.92 -14.46 12.00
CA GLY A 506 -3.80 -14.84 13.11
C GLY A 506 -5.30 -14.73 12.82
N VAL A 507 -5.68 -14.35 11.59
CA VAL A 507 -7.09 -14.28 11.16
C VAL A 507 -7.39 -15.30 10.05
N ASP A 508 -6.46 -15.48 9.09
CA ASP A 508 -6.52 -16.44 7.99
C ASP A 508 -7.87 -16.43 7.24
N THR A 509 -8.69 -17.50 7.34
CA THR A 509 -9.99 -17.58 6.66
C THR A 509 -11.14 -17.30 7.63
N VAL A 510 -12.06 -16.42 7.23
CA VAL A 510 -13.20 -15.98 8.05
C VAL A 510 -14.54 -16.22 7.38
N LYS A 511 -15.60 -16.32 8.19
CA LYS A 511 -16.99 -16.25 7.72
C LYS A 511 -17.44 -14.80 7.60
N ILE A 512 -18.03 -14.43 6.47
CA ILE A 512 -18.49 -13.06 6.21
C ILE A 512 -19.59 -12.68 7.22
N SER A 513 -20.51 -13.60 7.49
CA SER A 513 -21.56 -13.46 8.51
C SER A 513 -21.01 -13.15 9.90
N ASP A 514 -19.84 -13.67 10.29
CA ASP A 514 -19.21 -13.34 11.57
C ASP A 514 -18.53 -11.97 11.53
N ARG A 515 -17.96 -11.56 10.39
CA ARG A 515 -17.42 -10.21 10.19
C ARG A 515 -18.53 -9.15 10.26
N VAL A 516 -19.73 -9.45 9.78
CA VAL A 516 -20.92 -8.61 9.94
C VAL A 516 -21.28 -8.44 11.42
N LYS A 517 -21.36 -9.54 12.20
CA LYS A 517 -21.64 -9.46 13.64
C LYS A 517 -20.61 -8.61 14.40
N MET A 518 -19.33 -8.77 14.07
CA MET A 518 -18.25 -7.95 14.65
C MET A 518 -18.39 -6.47 14.28
N THR A 519 -18.75 -6.18 13.03
CA THR A 519 -19.05 -4.80 12.59
C THR A 519 -20.21 -4.20 13.39
N MET A 520 -21.27 -4.97 13.63
CA MET A 520 -22.40 -4.53 14.47
C MET A 520 -22.00 -4.26 15.93
N GLN A 521 -20.96 -4.91 16.45
CA GLN A 521 -20.42 -4.62 17.78
C GLN A 521 -19.63 -3.30 17.79
N HIS A 522 -18.86 -3.01 16.74
CA HIS A 522 -18.08 -1.77 16.61
C HIS A 522 -18.94 -0.51 16.38
N ILE A 523 -20.22 -0.65 16.04
CA ILE A 523 -21.17 0.47 15.93
C ILE A 523 -21.64 0.97 17.31
N ARG A 524 -21.63 0.10 18.33
CA ARG A 524 -22.29 0.32 19.63
C ARG A 524 -21.56 1.30 20.54
#